data_AF-A0A810NI95-F1
#
_entry.id   AF-A0A810NI95-F1
#
_cell.length_a   1.000
_cell.length_b   1.000
_cell.length_c   1.000
_cell.angle_alpha   90.00
_cell.angle_beta   90.00
_cell.angle_gamma   90.00
#
_symmetry.space_group_name_H-M   'P 1'
#
loop_
_entity.id
_entity.type
_entity.pdbx_description
1 polymer ?
#
loop_
_entity_poly.entity_id
_entity_poly.type
_entity_poly.pdbx_seq_one_letter_code
_entity_poly.pdbx_strand_id
1 'polypeptide(L)'
;MSRSRPTLREPHPVRPWAVVAGALAAGVWLLSFGMFGVTLGGYVAWTLLAGLLAWAAAHALARYGDRGVAAGVAAATGVAWTAAALSVVMEWIRRGAWPL
;
A
#
# COMPACT_ATOMS: atom_id res chain seq x y z
N MET A 1 -32.23 9.96 33.17
CA MET A 1 -32.19 10.33 31.75
C MET A 1 -30.74 10.27 31.26
N SER A 2 -30.30 9.16 30.66
CA SER A 2 -28.99 9.11 30.01
C SER A 2 -29.09 9.85 28.68
N ARG A 3 -28.38 10.99 28.55
CA ARG A 3 -28.17 11.62 27.25
C ARG A 3 -27.42 10.61 26.38
N SER A 4 -28.11 10.00 25.41
CA SER A 4 -27.46 9.29 24.31
C SER A 4 -26.47 10.26 23.66
N ARG A 5 -25.17 9.92 23.68
CA ARG A 5 -24.15 10.74 23.01
C ARG A 5 -24.57 10.87 21.53
N PRO A 6 -24.57 12.08 20.94
CA PRO A 6 -24.80 12.24 19.52
C PRO A 6 -23.80 11.35 18.78
N THR A 7 -24.30 10.29 18.15
CA THR A 7 -23.49 9.44 17.29
C THR A 7 -23.48 10.11 15.93
N LEU A 8 -22.33 10.67 15.56
CA LEU A 8 -22.11 11.18 14.22
C LEU A 8 -22.25 10.00 13.25
N ARG A 9 -23.40 9.86 12.58
CA ARG A 9 -23.54 8.95 11.45
C ARG A 9 -22.81 9.57 10.28
N GLU A 10 -21.52 9.31 10.16
CA GLU A 10 -20.79 9.58 8.93
C GLU A 10 -21.46 8.77 7.80
N PRO A 11 -21.87 9.40 6.69
CA PRO A 11 -22.49 8.70 5.57
C PRO A 11 -21.63 7.56 5.00
N HIS A 12 -20.31 7.60 5.21
CA HIS A 12 -19.33 6.66 4.66
C HIS A 12 -18.46 6.11 5.80
N PRO A 13 -19.01 5.25 6.66
CA PRO A 13 -18.24 4.71 7.79
C PRO A 13 -17.09 3.85 7.28
N VAL A 14 -15.88 4.13 7.74
CA VAL A 14 -14.70 3.30 7.46
C VAL A 14 -14.88 1.97 8.19
N ARG A 15 -15.27 0.93 7.45
CA ARG A 15 -15.45 -0.40 8.03
C ARG A 15 -14.10 -1.15 8.03
N PRO A 16 -13.68 -1.78 9.15
CA PRO A 16 -12.37 -2.41 9.25
C PRO A 16 -12.16 -3.54 8.23
N TRP A 17 -13.21 -4.28 7.86
CA TRP A 17 -13.12 -5.33 6.84
C TRP A 17 -12.83 -4.76 5.43
N ALA A 18 -13.28 -3.54 5.13
CA ALA A 18 -13.02 -2.89 3.85
C ALA A 18 -11.53 -2.53 3.74
N VAL A 19 -10.93 -2.09 4.85
CA VAL A 19 -9.47 -1.87 4.95
C VAL A 19 -8.70 -3.16 4.72
N VAL A 20 -9.09 -4.25 5.38
CA VAL A 20 -8.42 -5.55 5.21
C VAL A 20 -8.54 -6.05 3.77
N ALA A 21 -9.72 -5.94 3.14
CA ALA A 21 -9.93 -6.33 1.75
C ALA A 21 -9.03 -5.53 0.79
N GLY A 22 -8.95 -4.21 0.97
CA GLY A 22 -8.06 -3.35 0.18
C GLY A 22 -6.58 -3.69 0.38
N ALA A 23 -6.17 -3.95 1.62
CA ALA A 23 -4.80 -4.33 1.93
C ALA A 23 -4.42 -5.69 1.32
N LEU A 24 -5.31 -6.68 1.38
CA LEU A 24 -5.07 -8.00 0.78
C LEU A 24 -5.02 -7.93 -0.75
N ALA A 25 -5.96 -7.22 -1.37
CA ALA A 25 -5.97 -7.04 -2.83
C ALA A 25 -4.71 -6.34 -3.32
N ALA A 26 -4.32 -5.23 -2.67
CA ALA A 26 -3.08 -4.52 -2.98
C ALA A 26 -1.84 -5.38 -2.69
N GLY A 27 -1.85 -6.16 -1.60
CA GLY A 27 -0.78 -7.08 -1.25
C GLY A 27 -0.55 -8.12 -2.36
N VAL A 28 -1.61 -8.79 -2.82
CA VAL A 28 -1.53 -9.77 -3.92
C VAL A 28 -1.00 -9.11 -5.20
N TRP A 29 -1.49 -7.91 -5.54
CA TRP A 29 -1.00 -7.14 -6.68
C TRP A 29 0.51 -6.84 -6.57
N LEU A 30 0.94 -6.24 -5.46
CA LEU A 30 2.33 -5.83 -5.25
C LEU A 30 3.29 -7.02 -5.21
N LEU A 31 2.89 -8.12 -4.57
CA LEU A 31 3.67 -9.37 -4.55
C LEU A 31 3.83 -9.94 -5.96
N SER A 32 2.75 -9.96 -6.74
CA SER A 32 2.78 -10.47 -8.11
C SER A 32 3.76 -9.68 -8.97
N PHE A 33 3.72 -8.34 -8.90
CA PHE A 33 4.61 -7.48 -9.69
C PHE A 33 6.06 -7.48 -9.17
N GLY A 34 6.28 -7.51 -7.85
CA GLY A 34 7.62 -7.62 -7.27
C GLY A 34 8.35 -8.89 -7.73
N MET A 35 7.62 -9.99 -7.94
CA MET A 35 8.21 -11.27 -8.34
C MET A 35 8.75 -11.30 -9.78
N PHE A 36 8.42 -10.33 -10.63
CA PHE A 36 8.97 -10.22 -12.00
C PHE A 36 10.41 -9.70 -12.02
N GLY A 37 10.93 -9.17 -10.90
CA GLY A 37 12.30 -8.70 -10.80
C GLY A 37 13.31 -9.83 -10.63
N VAL A 38 14.00 -10.23 -11.70
CA VAL A 38 15.12 -11.20 -11.63
C VAL A 38 16.39 -10.57 -11.02
N THR A 39 16.47 -9.23 -11.04
CA THR A 39 17.54 -8.43 -10.46
C THR A 39 16.97 -7.47 -9.42
N LEU A 40 17.81 -7.00 -8.49
CA LEU A 40 17.40 -6.01 -7.48
C LEU A 40 16.84 -4.73 -8.13
N GLY A 41 17.49 -4.23 -9.18
CA GLY A 41 16.99 -3.08 -9.93
C GLY A 41 15.63 -3.34 -10.57
N GLY A 42 15.42 -4.54 -11.13
CA GLY A 42 14.12 -4.94 -11.67
C GLY A 42 13.04 -5.03 -10.59
N TYR A 43 13.36 -5.63 -9.44
CA TYR A 43 12.44 -5.71 -8.29
C TYR A 43 12.03 -4.32 -7.79
N VAL A 44 12.99 -3.40 -7.63
CA VAL A 44 12.72 -2.02 -7.20
C VAL A 44 11.87 -1.28 -8.23
N ALA A 45 12.22 -1.37 -9.52
CA ALA A 45 11.46 -0.70 -10.58
C ALA A 45 10.01 -1.20 -10.66
N TRP A 46 9.78 -2.51 -10.64
CA TRP A 46 8.44 -3.09 -10.67
C TRP A 46 7.63 -2.75 -9.41
N THR A 47 8.26 -2.77 -8.24
CA THR A 47 7.60 -2.44 -6.96
C THR A 47 7.20 -0.97 -6.91
N LEU A 48 8.04 -0.07 -7.42
CA LEU A 48 7.73 1.36 -7.52
C LEU A 48 6.59 1.62 -8.51
N LEU A 49 6.65 1.03 -9.71
CA LEU A 49 5.61 1.17 -10.73
C LEU A 49 4.26 0.63 -10.22
N ALA A 50 4.25 -0.61 -9.71
CA ALA A 50 3.05 -1.25 -9.20
C ALA A 50 2.48 -0.51 -7.97
N GLY A 51 3.35 -0.02 -7.09
CA GLY A 51 2.95 0.81 -5.94
C GLY A 51 2.38 2.16 -6.35
N LEU A 52 2.93 2.81 -7.38
CA LEU A 52 2.39 4.07 -7.89
C LEU A 52 0.97 3.87 -8.47
N LEU A 53 0.75 2.78 -9.20
CA LEU A 53 -0.57 2.40 -9.71
C LEU A 53 -1.56 2.09 -8.58
N ALA A 54 -1.13 1.32 -7.58
CA ALA A 54 -1.93 1.02 -6.40
C ALA A 54 -2.29 2.30 -5.62
N TRP A 55 -1.34 3.21 -5.44
CA TRP A 55 -1.56 4.51 -4.81
C TRP A 55 -2.55 5.38 -5.61
N ALA A 56 -2.43 5.41 -6.94
CA ALA A 56 -3.37 6.13 -7.79
C ALA A 56 -4.80 5.55 -7.67
N ALA A 57 -4.92 4.23 -7.62
CA ALA A 57 -6.20 3.56 -7.37
C ALA A 57 -6.76 3.91 -5.98
N ALA A 58 -5.93 3.91 -4.94
CA ALA A 58 -6.33 4.35 -3.60
C ALA A 58 -6.85 5.79 -3.61
N HIS A 59 -6.19 6.69 -4.34
CA HIS A 59 -6.64 8.07 -4.48
C HIS A 59 -8.00 8.15 -5.18
N ALA A 60 -8.24 7.36 -6.22
CA ALA A 60 -9.54 7.28 -6.88
C ALA A 60 -10.62 6.74 -5.92
N LEU A 61 -10.38 5.62 -5.24
CA LEU A 61 -11.28 5.02 -4.26
C LEU A 61 -11.67 6.01 -3.14
N ALA A 62 -10.70 6.79 -2.66
CA ALA A 62 -10.93 7.83 -1.66
C ALA A 62 -11.88 8.94 -2.14
N ARG A 63 -11.88 9.26 -3.45
CA ARG A 63 -12.78 10.25 -4.05
C ARG A 63 -14.18 9.69 -4.35
N TYR A 64 -14.28 8.43 -4.76
CA TYR A 64 -15.54 7.83 -5.23
C TYR A 64 -16.34 7.06 -4.17
N GLY A 65 -15.80 6.84 -2.97
CA GLY A 65 -16.63 6.52 -1.80
C GLY A 65 -16.13 5.42 -0.88
N ASP A 66 -15.15 4.61 -1.27
CA ASP A 66 -14.64 3.51 -0.43
C ASP A 66 -13.30 3.88 0.23
N ARG A 67 -13.40 4.80 1.19
CA ARG A 67 -12.24 5.29 1.96
C ARG A 67 -11.55 4.20 2.77
N GLY A 68 -12.29 3.15 3.16
CA GLY A 68 -11.75 2.01 3.89
C GLY A 68 -10.82 1.19 3.00
N VAL A 69 -11.29 0.78 1.83
CA VAL A 69 -10.44 0.09 0.85
C VAL A 69 -9.24 0.95 0.45
N ALA A 70 -9.44 2.25 0.20
CA ALA A 70 -8.36 3.18 -0.10
C ALA A 70 -7.26 3.20 0.96
N ALA A 71 -7.63 3.23 2.25
CA ALA A 71 -6.66 3.18 3.35
C ALA A 71 -5.88 1.86 3.36
N GLY A 72 -6.55 0.74 3.12
CA GLY A 72 -5.91 -0.58 3.03
C GLY A 72 -4.88 -0.66 1.90
N VAL A 73 -5.24 -0.17 0.72
CA VAL A 73 -4.34 -0.13 -0.46
C VAL A 73 -3.14 0.78 -0.19
N ALA A 74 -3.36 1.96 0.40
CA ALA A 74 -2.30 2.89 0.75
C ALA A 74 -1.33 2.30 1.79
N ALA A 75 -1.85 1.63 2.82
CA ALA A 75 -1.03 0.96 3.83
C ALA A 75 -0.17 -0.15 3.23
N ALA A 76 -0.75 -1.02 2.40
CA ALA A 76 -0.02 -2.09 1.71
C ALA A 76 1.08 -1.53 0.77
N THR A 77 0.79 -0.43 0.08
CA THR A 77 1.77 0.26 -0.78
C THR A 77 2.95 0.79 0.03
N GLY A 78 2.69 1.41 1.18
CA GLY A 78 3.75 1.89 2.08
C GLY A 78 4.65 0.77 2.60
N VAL A 79 4.07 -0.38 2.94
CA VAL A 79 4.83 -1.57 3.35
C VAL A 79 5.73 -2.07 2.21
N ALA A 80 5.19 -2.17 0.98
CA ALA A 80 5.96 -2.63 -0.17
C ALA A 80 7.13 -1.68 -0.52
N TRP A 81 6.90 -0.37 -0.51
CA TRP A 81 7.97 0.61 -0.74
C TRP A 81 9.03 0.61 0.36
N THR A 82 8.62 0.38 1.62
CA THR A 82 9.56 0.20 2.73
C THR A 82 10.43 -1.04 2.50
N ALA A 83 9.85 -2.16 2.10
CA ALA A 83 10.60 -3.38 1.78
C ALA A 83 11.58 -3.19 0.61
N ALA A 84 11.17 -2.47 -0.44
CA ALA A 84 12.05 -2.12 -1.55
C ALA A 84 13.22 -1.24 -1.10
N ALA A 85 12.96 -0.19 -0.32
CA ALA A 85 13.99 0.68 0.23
C ALA A 85 14.97 -0.09 1.13
N LEU A 86 14.47 -0.95 2.02
CA LEU A 86 15.31 -1.81 2.85
C LEU A 86 16.19 -2.74 2.01
N SER A 87 15.65 -3.28 0.92
CA SER A 87 16.42 -4.16 0.01
C SER A 87 17.59 -3.42 -0.63
N VAL A 88 17.39 -2.16 -1.06
CA VAL A 88 18.46 -1.29 -1.57
C VAL A 88 19.50 -0.99 -0.49
N VAL A 89 19.07 -0.62 0.72
CA VAL A 89 19.99 -0.35 1.84
C VAL A 89 20.82 -1.59 2.20
N MET A 90 20.20 -2.76 2.24
CA MET A 90 20.90 -4.01 2.54
C MET A 90 21.90 -4.40 1.46
N GLU A 91 21.61 -4.11 0.19
CA GLU A 91 22.58 -4.33 -0.89
C GLU A 91 23.75 -3.35 -0.80
N TRP A 92 23.46 -2.09 -0.48
CA TRP A 92 24.49 -1.09 -0.25
C TRP A 92 25.42 -1.49 0.91
N ILE A 93 24.87 -1.95 2.03
CA ILE A 93 25.67 -2.47 3.16
C ILE A 93 26.53 -3.66 2.73
N ARG A 94 26.00 -4.56 1.88
CA ARG A 94 26.73 -5.77 1.43
C ARG A 94 27.84 -5.48 0.43
N ARG A 95 27.63 -4.56 -0.51
CA ARG A 95 28.58 -4.31 -1.62
C ARG A 95 29.43 -3.06 -1.45
N GLY A 96 29.04 -2.15 -0.55
CA GLY A 96 29.63 -0.82 -0.44
C GLY A 96 29.36 0.08 -1.66
N ALA A 97 28.59 -0.39 -2.63
CA ALA A 97 28.22 0.33 -3.85
C ALA A 97 26.80 0.89 -3.70
N TRP A 98 26.65 2.18 -3.96
CA TRP A 98 25.39 2.92 -3.98
C TRP A 98 25.00 3.20 -5.44
N PRO A 99 23.71 3.27 -5.87
CA PRO A 99 22.39 2.94 -5.26
C PRO A 99 21.76 1.65 -5.84
N LEU A 100 22.49 0.99 -6.73
CA LEU A 100 22.24 -0.28 -7.41
C LEU A 100 23.61 -0.86 -7.77
#